data_AF-A0A354BVM3-F1
#
_entry.id   AF-A0A354BVM3-F1
#
_cell.length_a   1.000
_cell.length_b   1.000
_cell.length_c   1.000
_cell.angle_alpha   90.00
_cell.angle_beta   90.00
_cell.angle_gamma   90.00
#
_symmetry.space_group_name_H-M   'P 1'
#
loop_
_entity.id
_entity.type
_entity.pdbx_description
1 polymer ?
#
loop_
_entity_poly.entity_id
_entity_poly.type
_entity_poly.pdbx_seq_one_letter_code
_entity_poly.pdbx_strand_id
1 'polypeptide(L)'
;MPAGQYKLKTGETIEKAPNGHLRFSGQEGGLYGSATPIPEALSHIMKVTGCSTGDALKMTSTNPARLHNLSDRGSLEPGKRADVILFSIREDNVQIEKTFVYGNLVYQA
;
A
#
# COMPACT_ATOMS: atom_id res chain seq x y z
N MET A 1 -5.28 -6.73 -10.00
CA MET A 1 -5.48 -8.10 -10.54
C MET A 1 -6.77 -8.68 -9.96
N PRO A 2 -7.67 -9.24 -10.79
CA PRO A 2 -8.90 -9.86 -10.31
C PRO A 2 -8.61 -11.05 -9.38
N ALA A 3 -9.62 -11.51 -8.64
CA ALA A 3 -9.49 -12.78 -7.93
C ALA A 3 -9.30 -13.93 -8.93
N GLY A 4 -8.54 -14.95 -8.56
CA GLY A 4 -8.29 -16.10 -9.44
C GLY A 4 -6.95 -16.78 -9.20
N GLN A 5 -6.67 -17.81 -10.01
CA GLN A 5 -5.41 -18.54 -9.97
C GLN A 5 -4.39 -17.96 -10.95
N TYR A 6 -3.14 -17.88 -10.52
CA TYR A 6 -2.03 -17.34 -11.29
C TYR A 6 -0.85 -18.28 -11.22
N LYS A 7 -0.26 -18.59 -12.39
CA LYS A 7 0.95 -19.39 -12.47
C LYS A 7 2.18 -18.49 -12.42
N LEU A 8 3.06 -18.77 -11.47
CA LEU A 8 4.30 -18.03 -11.27
C LEU A 8 5.35 -18.47 -12.29
N LYS A 9 6.35 -17.61 -12.53
CA LYS A 9 7.50 -17.95 -13.39
C LYS A 9 8.33 -19.11 -12.82
N THR A 10 8.27 -19.31 -11.51
CA THR A 10 8.91 -20.38 -10.75
C THR A 10 8.19 -21.73 -10.90
N GLY A 11 6.98 -21.75 -11.47
CA GLY A 11 6.22 -22.95 -11.81
C GLY A 11 5.06 -23.27 -10.86
N GLU A 12 5.05 -22.70 -9.65
CA GLU A 12 3.95 -22.84 -8.69
C GLU A 12 2.70 -22.07 -9.14
N THR A 13 1.56 -22.52 -8.64
CA THR A 13 0.28 -21.84 -8.82
C THR A 13 -0.13 -21.21 -7.49
N ILE A 14 -0.55 -19.95 -7.55
CA ILE A 14 -1.09 -19.21 -6.41
C ILE A 14 -2.53 -18.83 -6.67
N GLU A 15 -3.30 -18.68 -5.60
CA GLU A 15 -4.67 -18.17 -5.63
C GLU A 15 -4.70 -16.79 -4.99
N LYS A 16 -5.28 -15.82 -5.70
CA LYS A 16 -5.68 -14.53 -5.13
C LYS A 16 -7.16 -14.59 -4.77
N ALA A 17 -7.44 -14.59 -3.48
CA ALA A 17 -8.79 -14.49 -2.95
C ALA A 17 -9.42 -13.11 -3.27
N PRO A 18 -10.76 -12.99 -3.27
CA PRO A 18 -11.46 -11.71 -3.47
C PRO A 18 -11.01 -10.62 -2.51
N ASN A 19 -10.68 -10.98 -1.26
CA ASN A 19 -10.19 -10.07 -0.22
C ASN A 19 -8.69 -9.74 -0.32
N GLY A 20 -8.02 -10.14 -1.40
CA GLY A 20 -6.60 -9.81 -1.64
C GLY A 20 -5.59 -10.75 -0.99
N HIS A 21 -6.02 -11.75 -0.22
CA HIS A 21 -5.11 -12.76 0.32
C HIS A 21 -4.53 -13.62 -0.80
N LEU A 22 -3.23 -13.90 -0.70
CA LEU A 22 -2.50 -14.76 -1.63
C LEU A 22 -2.13 -16.06 -0.92
N ARG A 23 -2.40 -17.20 -1.57
CA ARG A 23 -2.07 -18.53 -1.03
C ARG A 23 -1.52 -19.43 -2.12
N PHE A 24 -0.69 -20.41 -1.76
CA PHE A 24 -0.38 -21.49 -2.69
C PHE A 24 -1.63 -22.34 -2.93
N SER A 25 -1.84 -22.79 -4.17
CA SER A 25 -3.02 -23.57 -4.55
C SER A 25 -2.87 -25.09 -4.32
N GLY A 26 -1.72 -25.55 -3.81
CA GLY A 26 -1.45 -26.96 -3.50
C GLY A 26 -2.14 -27.42 -2.21
N GLN A 27 -2.15 -28.74 -1.96
CA GLN A 27 -2.85 -29.37 -0.82
C GLN A 27 -2.44 -28.83 0.56
N GLU A 28 -1.18 -28.43 0.74
CA GLU A 28 -0.70 -27.86 2.00
C GLU A 28 -1.10 -26.38 2.19
N GLY A 29 -1.51 -25.70 1.11
CA GLY A 29 -1.81 -24.27 1.12
C GLY A 29 -0.61 -23.44 1.59
N GLY A 30 -0.87 -22.44 2.43
CA GLY A 30 0.15 -21.54 2.98
C GLY A 30 0.02 -20.10 2.48
N LEU A 31 0.54 -19.14 3.25
CA LEU A 31 0.56 -17.73 2.88
C LEU A 31 1.57 -17.49 1.75
N TYR A 32 1.16 -16.73 0.74
CA TYR A 32 2.03 -16.29 -0.35
C TYR A 32 2.08 -14.77 -0.44
N GLY A 33 2.59 -14.12 0.60
CA GLY A 33 2.63 -12.66 0.67
C GLY A 33 1.24 -12.02 0.77
N SER A 34 1.14 -10.76 0.33
CA SER A 34 -0.10 -9.98 0.35
C SER A 34 -0.27 -9.20 -0.95
N ALA A 35 -1.52 -9.08 -1.42
CA ALA A 35 -1.90 -8.17 -2.49
C ALA A 35 -2.75 -7.00 -1.98
N THR A 36 -2.72 -6.71 -0.68
CA THR A 36 -3.47 -5.62 -0.05
C THR A 36 -2.90 -4.25 -0.48
N PRO A 37 -3.73 -3.37 -1.05
CA PRO A 37 -3.34 -1.99 -1.35
C PRO A 37 -2.99 -1.19 -0.08
N ILE A 38 -2.06 -0.23 -0.21
CA ILE A 38 -1.64 0.63 0.90
C ILE A 38 -2.80 1.38 1.59
N PRO A 39 -3.81 1.94 0.89
CA PRO A 39 -4.95 2.60 1.56
C PRO A 39 -5.73 1.66 2.49
N GLU A 40 -5.94 0.41 2.06
CA GLU A 40 -6.60 -0.62 2.88
C GLU A 40 -5.73 -0.99 4.09
N ALA A 41 -4.42 -1.20 3.88
CA ALA A 41 -3.48 -1.48 4.96
C ALA A 41 -3.39 -0.34 5.98
N LEU A 42 -3.43 0.91 5.52
CA LEU A 42 -3.41 2.11 6.36
C LEU A 42 -4.68 2.21 7.20
N SER A 43 -5.84 1.98 6.58
CA SER A 43 -7.14 1.92 7.28
C SER A 43 -7.15 0.81 8.33
N HIS A 44 -6.65 -0.38 7.97
CA HIS A 44 -6.58 -1.53 8.84
C HIS A 44 -5.67 -1.29 10.05
N ILE A 45 -4.45 -0.78 9.85
CA ILE A 45 -3.50 -0.58 10.96
C ILE A 45 -4.02 0.45 11.96
N MET A 46 -4.62 1.55 11.48
CA MET A 46 -5.26 2.54 12.35
C MET A 46 -6.38 1.89 13.18
N LYS A 47 -7.26 1.11 12.52
CA LYS A 47 -8.38 0.43 13.18
C LYS A 47 -7.94 -0.57 14.26
N VAL A 48 -6.95 -1.42 13.98
CA VAL A 48 -6.58 -2.51 14.90
C VAL A 48 -5.60 -2.09 16.01
N THR A 49 -4.89 -0.97 15.84
CA THR A 49 -3.92 -0.49 16.84
C THR A 49 -4.37 0.77 17.58
N GLY A 50 -5.29 1.55 17.01
CA GLY A 50 -5.64 2.88 17.50
C GLY A 50 -4.55 3.93 17.30
N CYS A 51 -3.53 3.67 16.46
CA CYS A 51 -2.48 4.65 16.20
C CYS A 51 -3.02 5.89 15.48
N SER A 52 -2.33 7.02 15.64
CA SER A 52 -2.70 8.26 14.96
C SER A 52 -2.47 8.15 13.45
N THR A 53 -3.19 8.96 12.66
CA THR A 53 -2.92 9.09 11.22
C THR A 53 -1.47 9.48 10.94
N GLY A 54 -0.86 10.33 11.79
CA GLY A 54 0.54 10.71 11.66
C GLY A 54 1.50 9.54 11.83
N ASP A 55 1.24 8.64 12.79
CA ASP A 55 2.06 7.44 12.97
C ASP A 55 1.87 6.45 11.83
N ALA A 56 0.63 6.31 11.36
CA ALA A 56 0.28 5.48 10.21
C ALA A 56 1.02 5.95 8.93
N LEU A 57 1.06 7.26 8.68
CA LEU A 57 1.78 7.84 7.54
C LEU A 57 3.30 7.71 7.65
N LYS A 58 3.87 7.77 8.86
CA LYS A 58 5.30 7.47 9.05
C LYS A 58 5.62 6.04 8.64
N MET A 59 4.73 5.08 8.92
CA MET A 59 4.93 3.67 8.55
C MET A 59 4.93 3.45 7.02
N THR A 60 4.21 4.27 6.25
CA THR A 60 4.07 4.09 4.79
C THR A 60 4.92 5.03 3.95
N SER A 61 5.50 6.08 4.55
CA SER A 61 6.28 7.10 3.84
C SER A 61 7.62 7.39 4.52
N THR A 62 7.60 8.07 5.68
CA THR A 62 8.82 8.58 6.34
C THR A 62 9.80 7.48 6.74
N ASN A 63 9.32 6.40 7.37
CA ASN A 63 10.17 5.32 7.85
C ASN A 63 10.80 4.52 6.69
N PRO A 64 10.05 4.12 5.64
CA PRO A 64 10.64 3.52 4.45
C PRO A 64 11.68 4.42 3.76
N ALA A 65 11.40 5.70 3.59
CA ALA A 65 12.36 6.64 2.98
C ALA A 65 13.66 6.71 3.80
N ARG A 66 13.55 6.83 5.12
CA ARG A 66 14.71 6.81 6.03
C ARG A 66 15.47 5.49 5.97
N LEU A 67 14.79 4.35 5.97
CA LEU A 67 15.41 3.02 5.89
C LEU A 67 16.23 2.84 4.61
N HIS A 68 15.77 3.42 3.50
CA HIS A 68 16.44 3.36 2.20
C HIS A 68 17.35 4.56 1.91
N ASN A 69 17.66 5.41 2.90
CA ASN A 69 18.47 6.62 2.75
C ASN A 69 17.98 7.58 1.64
N LEU A 70 16.67 7.65 1.44
CA LEU A 70 16.04 8.58 0.50
C LEU A 70 15.77 9.90 1.21
N SER A 71 16.68 10.86 1.06
CA SER A 71 16.53 12.22 1.60
C SER A 71 15.60 13.11 0.78
N ASP A 72 15.34 12.73 -0.47
CA ASP A 72 14.56 13.49 -1.44
C ASP A 72 13.05 13.28 -1.33
N ARG A 73 12.56 12.37 -0.47
CA ARG A 73 11.14 12.10 -0.24
C ARG A 73 10.86 11.56 1.17
N GLY A 74 9.61 11.20 1.45
CA GLY A 74 9.21 10.64 2.74
C GLY A 74 8.68 11.66 3.75
N SER A 75 8.75 12.95 3.43
CA SER A 75 8.07 14.04 4.13
C SER A 75 7.68 15.14 3.15
N LEU A 76 6.75 15.99 3.55
CA LEU A 76 6.25 17.10 2.75
C LEU A 76 6.96 18.40 3.17
N GLU A 77 8.04 18.74 2.47
CA GLU A 77 8.90 19.89 2.75
C GLU A 77 9.36 20.55 1.43
N PRO A 78 9.58 21.88 1.41
CA PRO A 78 10.17 22.55 0.25
C PRO A 78 11.50 21.92 -0.18
N GLY A 79 11.71 21.81 -1.49
CA GLY A 79 12.93 21.23 -2.07
C GLY A 79 12.95 19.69 -2.18
N LYS A 80 11.98 18.99 -1.58
CA LYS A 80 11.81 17.54 -1.78
C LYS A 80 11.03 17.22 -3.06
N ARG A 81 11.19 16.00 -3.54
CA ARG A 81 10.48 15.46 -4.69
C ARG A 81 8.97 15.51 -4.45
N ALA A 82 8.24 16.04 -5.43
CA ALA A 82 6.79 16.14 -5.39
C ALA A 82 6.07 14.81 -5.71
N ASP A 83 6.41 13.76 -4.96
CA ASP A 83 5.65 12.51 -4.90
C ASP A 83 4.61 12.66 -3.78
N VAL A 84 3.40 13.10 -4.15
CA VAL A 84 2.37 13.54 -3.19
C VAL A 84 1.06 12.81 -3.44
N ILE A 85 0.39 12.41 -2.36
CA ILE A 85 -0.93 11.77 -2.40
C ILE A 85 -1.91 12.68 -1.67
N LEU A 86 -2.99 13.06 -2.34
CA LEU A 86 -4.16 13.66 -1.72
C LEU A 86 -5.17 12.54 -1.43
N PHE A 87 -5.62 12.46 -0.20
CA PHE A 87 -6.58 11.46 0.25
C PHE A 87 -7.54 12.05 1.28
N SER A 88 -8.72 11.45 1.40
CA SER A 88 -9.65 11.69 2.50
C SER A 88 -9.82 10.43 3.34
N ILE A 89 -10.22 10.62 4.60
CA ILE A 89 -10.64 9.53 5.48
C ILE A 89 -12.14 9.64 5.66
N ARG A 90 -12.89 8.60 5.27
CA ARG A 90 -14.34 8.51 5.42
C ARG A 90 -14.67 7.18 6.08
N GLU A 91 -15.42 7.21 7.18
CA GLU A 91 -15.82 5.99 7.92
C GLU A 91 -14.61 5.08 8.19
N ASP A 92 -13.51 5.66 8.69
CA ASP A 92 -12.22 4.98 8.96
C ASP A 92 -11.52 4.36 7.75
N ASN A 93 -11.98 4.65 6.52
CA ASN A 93 -11.37 4.19 5.28
C ASN A 93 -10.64 5.33 4.56
N VAL A 94 -9.40 5.06 4.17
CA VAL A 94 -8.56 5.95 3.38
C VAL A 94 -8.95 5.84 1.91
N GLN A 95 -9.34 6.96 1.31
CA GLN A 95 -9.72 7.07 -0.10
C GLN A 95 -8.74 7.98 -0.84
N ILE A 96 -8.09 7.47 -1.87
CA ILE A 96 -7.14 8.25 -2.68
C ILE A 96 -7.91 9.11 -3.66
N GLU A 97 -7.66 10.42 -3.62
CA GLU A 97 -8.30 11.39 -4.51
C GLU A 97 -7.39 11.78 -5.66
N LYS A 98 -6.11 12.04 -5.39
CA LYS A 98 -5.10 12.38 -6.41
C LYS A 98 -3.73 11.81 -6.06
N THR A 99 -2.97 11.44 -7.08
CA THR A 99 -1.55 11.07 -6.94
C THR A 99 -0.71 11.91 -7.90
N PHE A 100 0.36 12.49 -7.35
CA PHE A 100 1.37 13.23 -8.08
C PHE A 100 2.70 12.48 -8.02
N VAL A 101 3.41 12.39 -9.13
CA VAL A 101 4.75 11.79 -9.23
C VAL A 101 5.68 12.78 -9.93
N TYR A 102 6.76 13.19 -9.25
CA TYR A 102 7.57 14.34 -9.65
C TYR A 102 6.74 15.60 -9.98
N GLY A 103 5.64 15.83 -9.25
CA GLY A 103 4.74 16.96 -9.46
C GLY A 103 3.72 16.79 -10.60
N ASN A 104 3.80 15.69 -11.37
CA ASN A 104 2.84 15.41 -12.44
C ASN A 104 1.66 14.64 -11.89
N LEU A 105 0.43 15.07 -12.20
CA LEU A 105 -0.79 14.34 -11.86
C LEU A 105 -0.85 13.04 -12.68
N VAL A 106 -0.79 11.89 -11.99
CA VAL A 106 -0.83 10.55 -12.63
C VAL A 106 -2.11 9.77 -12.31
N TYR A 107 -2.88 10.22 -11.33
CA TYR A 107 -4.16 9.63 -10.95
C TYR A 107 -5.11 10.69 -10.39
N GLN A 108 -6.39 10.59 -10.75
CA GLN A 108 -7.49 11.32 -10.14
C GLN A 108 -8.73 10.42 -10.12
N ALA A 109 -9.40 10.33 -8.97
CA ALA A 109 -10.62 9.55 -8.77
C ALA A 109 -11.85 10.17 -9.48
#